data_AF-A0A1X7Q348-F1
#
_entry.id   AF-A0A1X7Q348-F1
#
_cell.length_a   1.000
_cell.length_b   1.000
_cell.length_c   1.000
_cell.angle_alpha   90.00
_cell.angle_beta   90.00
_cell.angle_gamma   90.00
#
_symmetry.space_group_name_H-M   'P 1'
#
loop_
_entity.id
_entity.type
_entity.pdbx_description
1 polymer ?
#
loop_
_entity_poly.entity_id
_entity_poly.type
_entity_poly.pdbx_seq_one_letter_code
_entity_poly.pdbx_strand_id
1 'polypeptide(L)' 'MFKTNEGTIDRALRVILGAALILGYFLNQDGAYSWLYLLGVIPLVTGLVGWCGLYAVFGINTCKTKS' A
#
# COMPACT_ATOMS: atom_id res chain seq x y z
N MET A 1 10.57 8.85 -14.84
CA MET A 1 11.02 7.69 -14.04
C MET A 1 10.85 8.08 -12.57
N PHE A 2 9.77 7.64 -11.93
CA PHE A 2 9.58 7.91 -10.50
C PHE A 2 10.68 7.17 -9.73
N LYS A 3 11.41 7.90 -8.88
CA LYS A 3 12.53 7.35 -8.11
C LYS A 3 11.95 6.53 -6.96
N THR A 4 12.01 5.20 -7.07
CA THR A 4 11.52 4.27 -6.03
C THR A 4 12.11 4.67 -4.67
N ASN A 5 11.22 4.98 -3.73
CA ASN A 5 11.55 5.55 -2.42
C ASN A 5 11.17 4.61 -1.26
N GLU A 6 10.39 3.58 -1.58
CA GLU A 6 9.93 2.54 -0.66
C GLU A 6 10.78 1.29 -0.81
N GLY A 7 11.31 0.79 0.30
CA GLY A 7 11.98 -0.50 0.36
C GLY A 7 11.00 -1.65 0.08
N THR A 8 11.55 -2.79 -0.32
CA THR A 8 10.77 -4.00 -0.67
C THR A 8 9.85 -4.45 0.47
N ILE A 9 10.23 -4.19 1.72
CA ILE A 9 9.45 -4.53 2.92
C ILE A 9 8.23 -3.62 3.08
N ASP A 10 8.39 -2.30 2.99
CA ASP A 10 7.27 -1.33 3.02
C ASP A 10 6.26 -1.60 1.91
N ARG A 11 6.79 -1.87 0.71
CA ARG A 11 6.00 -2.23 -0.46
C ARG A 11 5.17 -3.49 -0.22
N ALA A 12 5.82 -4.55 0.29
CA ALA A 12 5.16 -5.81 0.60
C ALA A 12 4.08 -5.61 1.68
N LEU A 13 4.37 -4.89 2.77
CA LEU A 13 3.41 -4.62 3.83
C LEU A 13 2.15 -3.91 3.30
N ARG A 14 2.32 -2.88 2.45
CA ARG A 14 1.18 -2.14 1.87
C ARG A 14 0.36 -2.96 0.89
N VAL A 15 1.03 -3.75 0.05
CA VAL A 15 0.34 -4.65 -0.88
C VAL A 15 -0.43 -5.73 -0.11
N ILE A 16 0.18 -6.32 0.93
CA ILE A 16 -0.46 -7.34 1.76
C ILE A 16 -1.67 -6.76 2.52
N LEU A 17 -1.51 -5.59 3.16
CA LEU A 17 -2.61 -4.90 3.85
C LEU A 17 -3.74 -4.53 2.89
N GLY A 18 -3.41 -3.94 1.74
CA GLY A 18 -4.39 -3.56 0.73
C GLY A 18 -5.13 -4.77 0.17
N ALA A 19 -4.41 -5.85 -0.15
CA ALA A 19 -5.01 -7.08 -0.65
C ALA A 19 -5.88 -7.77 0.41
N ALA A 20 -5.45 -7.80 1.67
CA ALA A 20 -6.22 -8.38 2.77
C ALA A 20 -7.52 -7.62 3.01
N LEU A 21 -7.50 -6.28 2.94
CA LEU A 21 -8.70 -5.46 3.05
C LEU A 21 -9.65 -5.68 1.87
N ILE A 22 -9.15 -5.69 0.63
CA ILE A 22 -9.95 -5.98 -0.57
C ILE A 22 -10.58 -7.38 -0.48
N LEU A 23 -9.82 -8.39 -0.01
CA LEU A 23 -10.35 -9.74 0.18
C LEU A 23 -11.44 -9.76 1.25
N GLY A 24 -11.27 -9.00 2.34
CA GLY A 24 -12.27 -8.79 3.37
C GLY A 24 -13.58 -8.19 2.83
N TYR A 25 -13.51 -7.29 1.85
CA TYR A 25 -14.70 -6.75 1.16
C TYR A 25 -15.51 -7.87 0.49
N PHE A 26 -14.86 -8.73 -0.31
CA PHE A 26 -15.53 -9.82 -1.01
C PHE A 26 -16.09 -10.90 -0.06
N LEU A 27 -15.47 -11.08 1.11
CA LEU A 27 -15.93 -12.03 2.13
C LEU A 27 -17.05 -11.47 3.02
N ASN A 28 -17.17 -10.15 3.15
CA ASN A 28 -18.17 -9.47 4.00
C ASN A 28 -18.96 -8.42 3.20
N GLN A 29 -19.44 -8.77 2.01
CA GLN A 29 -20.11 -7.80 1.13
C GLN A 29 -21.43 -7.26 1.71
N ASP A 30 -22.13 -8.06 2.51
CA ASP A 30 -23.45 -7.72 3.09
C ASP A 30 -23.37 -6.90 4.40
N GLY A 31 -22.16 -6.63 4.91
CA GLY A 31 -21.98 -5.85 6.13
C GLY A 31 -22.25 -4.36 5.90
N ALA A 32 -22.96 -3.69 6.82
CA ALA A 32 -23.18 -2.23 6.78
C ALA A 32 -21.87 -1.41 6.69
N TYR A 33 -20.76 -1.99 7.14
CA TYR A 33 -19.42 -1.39 7.10
C TYR A 33 -18.53 -1.91 5.97
N SER A 34 -19.08 -2.68 5.01
CA SER A 34 -18.30 -3.33 3.96
C SER A 34 -17.51 -2.31 3.11
N TRP A 35 -18.07 -1.13 2.89
CA TRP A 35 -17.41 -0.03 2.19
C TRP A 35 -16.07 0.40 2.81
N LEU A 36 -15.84 0.17 4.11
CA LEU A 36 -14.55 0.48 4.76
C LEU A 36 -13.40 -0.37 4.20
N TYR A 37 -13.69 -1.59 3.75
CA TYR A 37 -12.69 -2.47 3.16
C TYR A 37 -12.16 -1.94 1.82
N LEU A 38 -12.92 -1.08 1.12
CA LEU A 38 -12.44 -0.41 -0.11
C LEU A 38 -11.30 0.58 0.16
N LEU A 39 -11.10 1.03 1.41
CA LEU A 39 -9.92 1.81 1.78
C LEU A 39 -8.61 1.06 1.51
N GLY A 40 -8.65 -0.27 1.39
CA GLY A 40 -7.53 -1.12 0.97
C GLY A 40 -7.01 -0.82 -0.44
N VAL A 41 -7.79 -0.19 -1.31
CA VAL A 41 -7.34 0.25 -2.65
C VAL A 41 -6.17 1.23 -2.55
N ILE A 42 -6.20 2.14 -1.56
CA ILE A 42 -5.18 3.18 -1.39
C ILE A 42 -3.80 2.58 -1.08
N PRO A 43 -3.62 1.75 -0.03
CA PRO A 43 -2.35 1.09 0.23
C PRO A 43 -1.95 0.12 -0.89
N LEU A 44 -2.91 -0.55 -1.55
CA LEU A 44 -2.61 -1.46 -2.66
C LEU A 44 -2.01 -0.71 -3.87
N VAL A 45 -2.66 0.36 -4.32
CA VAL A 45 -2.18 1.17 -5.45
C VAL A 45 -0.85 1.82 -5.11
N THR A 46 -0.71 2.39 -3.91
CA THR A 46 0.55 3.02 -3.51
C THR A 46 1.70 2.02 -3.42
N GLY A 47 1.48 0.80 -2.91
CA GLY A 47 2.48 -0.27 -2.91
C GLY A 47 2.76 -0.86 -4.29
N LEU A 48 1.78 -0.90 -5.20
CA LEU A 48 2.03 -1.39 -6.57
C LEU A 48 2.90 -0.44 -7.39
N VAL A 49 2.64 0.87 -7.27
CA VAL A 49 3.41 1.92 -7.96
C VAL A 49 4.86 1.97 -7.49
N GLY A 50 5.17 1.47 -6.28
CA GLY A 50 6.55 1.47 -5.77
C GLY A 50 7.08 2.88 -5.54
N TRP A 51 6.19 3.86 -5.40
CA TRP A 51 6.50 5.24 -5.08
C TRP A 51 5.46 5.83 -4.14
N CYS A 52 5.78 5.87 -2.84
CA CYS A 52 4.99 6.61 -1.87
C CYS A 52 5.29 8.11 -1.95
N GLY A 53 4.35 8.88 -2.48
CA GLY A 53 4.42 10.35 -2.53
C GLY A 53 4.60 11.00 -1.15
N LEU A 54 4.03 10.41 -0.09
CA LEU A 54 4.22 10.91 1.28
C LEU A 54 5.70 10.85 1.69
N TYR A 55 6.37 9.73 1.44
CA TYR A 55 7.79 9.58 1.75
C TYR A 55 8.65 10.49 0.87
N ALA A 56 8.23 10.77 -0.36
CA ALA A 56 8.91 11.72 -1.23
C ALA A 56 8.78 13.16 -0.73
N VAL A 57 7.61 13.54 -0.18
CA VAL A 57 7.39 14.85 0.46
C VAL A 57 8.19 14.98 1.75
N PHE A 58 8.30 13.90 2.55
CA PHE A 58 9.09 13.89 3.78
C PHE A 58 10.59 13.60 3.56
N GLY A 59 11.03 13.34 2.32
CA GLY A 59 12.44 13.02 2.00
C GLY A 59 12.96 11.69 2.58
N ILE A 60 12.08 10.80 3.03
CA ILE A 60 12.43 9.52 3.66
C ILE A 60 12.61 8.46 2.58
N ASN A 61 13.81 7.90 2.43
CA ASN A 61 14.05 6.70 1.62
C ASN A 61 14.12 5.47 2.54
N THR A 62 13.14 4.56 2.44
CA THR A 62 13.23 3.24 3.12
C THR A 62 13.82 2.16 2.21
N CYS A 63 14.15 2.51 0.97
CA CYS A 63 15.03 1.72 0.12
C CYS A 63 16.36 1.47 0.85
N LYS A 64 16.59 0.23 1.29
CA LYS A 64 17.94 -0.23 1.63
C LYS A 64 18.77 -0.18 0.36
N THR A 65 19.56 0.88 0.19
CA THR A 65 20.77 0.80 -0.63
C THR A 65 21.62 -0.29 0.01
N LYS A 66 21.74 -1.45 -0.65
CA LYS A 66 22.85 -2.36 -0.32
C LYS A 66 24.11 -1.56 -0.63
N SER A 67 24.79 -1.08 0.41
CA SER A 67 26.20 -0.70 0.37
C SER A 67 27.02 -1.94 0.03
#